data_AF-A0A7C0UUT6-F1
#
_entry.id   AF-A0A7C0UUT6-F1
#
_cell.length_a   1.000
_cell.length_b   1.000
_cell.length_c   1.000
_cell.angle_alpha   90.00
_cell.angle_beta   90.00
_cell.angle_gamma   90.00
#
_symmetry.space_group_name_H-M   'P 1'
#
loop_
_entity.id
_entity.type
_entity.pdbx_description
1 polymer ?
#
loop_
_entity_poly.entity_id
_entity_poly.type
_entity_poly.pdbx_seq_one_letter_code
_entity_poly.pdbx_strand_id
1 'polypeptide(L)'
;MRNLTCKLGGIGYMLFSLGVLLFVFLPERLKGFCILLMLLASVPVVIANLMAAKDLNLPKVRTLTILAVVIVVISFFFATVRGGASLPDVISLKVQADEPAGEGSVQGGSEPKSAAEAAGESSGEPAEPSGGEQPAAEPQPTEPAQKPEGAASGMTRRSVIISALVAWILGMIAASMWFEIYKAIAAQTGIRQFRSGGLLVFLGSVLLIAIAGVVLCEAGYIMLALAFLKAGA
;
A
#
# COMPACT_ATOMS: atom_id res chain seq x y z
N MET A 1 -24.27 10.26 -27.81
CA MET A 1 -22.82 9.95 -27.83
C MET A 1 -22.60 8.80 -28.82
N ARG A 2 -21.39 8.60 -29.35
CA ARG A 2 -21.15 7.46 -30.26
C ARG A 2 -21.24 6.12 -29.52
N ASN A 3 -21.73 5.07 -30.19
CA ASN A 3 -21.82 3.71 -29.63
C ASN A 3 -20.47 3.19 -29.14
N LEU A 4 -19.38 3.52 -29.84
CA LEU A 4 -18.02 3.15 -29.43
C LEU A 4 -17.65 3.77 -28.08
N THR A 5 -17.91 5.07 -27.90
CA THR A 5 -17.67 5.81 -26.64
C THR A 5 -18.39 5.15 -25.46
N CYS A 6 -19.65 4.78 -25.68
CA CYS A 6 -20.53 4.17 -24.68
C CYS A 6 -20.06 2.77 -24.27
N LYS A 7 -19.73 1.92 -25.26
CA LYS A 7 -19.19 0.57 -25.00
C LYS A 7 -17.85 0.60 -24.29
N LEU A 8 -16.95 1.50 -24.72
CA LEU A 8 -15.61 1.62 -24.14
C LEU A 8 -15.69 2.07 -22.67
N GLY A 9 -16.52 3.06 -22.36
CA GLY A 9 -16.74 3.52 -21.00
C GLY A 9 -17.39 2.46 -20.11
N GLY A 10 -18.45 1.81 -20.60
CA GLY A 10 -19.15 0.75 -19.88
C GLY A 10 -18.25 -0.43 -19.51
N ILE A 11 -17.55 -0.99 -20.51
CA ILE A 11 -16.62 -2.12 -20.31
C ILE A 11 -15.45 -1.70 -19.43
N GLY A 12 -14.88 -0.52 -19.65
CA GLY A 12 -13.77 0.00 -18.84
C GLY A 12 -14.12 0.07 -17.36
N TYR A 13 -15.29 0.61 -17.01
CA TYR A 13 -15.75 0.65 -15.62
C TYR A 13 -16.05 -0.72 -15.02
N MET A 14 -16.63 -1.65 -15.79
CA MET A 14 -16.86 -3.02 -15.32
C MET A 14 -15.54 -3.74 -15.00
N LEU A 15 -14.54 -3.63 -15.88
CA LEU A 15 -13.22 -4.23 -15.65
C LEU A 15 -12.49 -3.56 -14.48
N PHE A 16 -12.63 -2.25 -14.33
CA PHE A 16 -12.04 -1.51 -13.22
C PHE A 16 -12.64 -1.95 -11.88
N SER A 17 -13.97 -1.99 -11.78
CA SER A 17 -14.71 -2.47 -10.61
C SER A 17 -14.35 -3.92 -10.26
N LEU A 18 -14.28 -4.81 -11.26
CA LEU A 18 -13.80 -6.18 -11.06
C LEU A 18 -12.37 -6.19 -10.48
N GLY A 19 -11.48 -5.34 -10.99
CA GLY A 19 -10.12 -5.21 -10.47
C GLY A 19 -10.06 -4.77 -9.01
N VAL A 20 -10.91 -3.83 -8.60
CA VAL A 20 -11.00 -3.39 -7.20
C VAL A 20 -11.56 -4.50 -6.31
N LEU A 21 -12.63 -5.18 -6.72
CA LEU A 21 -13.18 -6.32 -5.98
C LEU A 21 -12.12 -7.42 -5.81
N LEU A 22 -11.43 -7.79 -6.88
CA LEU A 22 -10.34 -8.76 -6.82
C LEU A 22 -9.21 -8.27 -5.90
N PHE A 23 -8.86 -6.99 -5.90
CA PHE A 23 -7.85 -6.44 -5.00
C PHE A 23 -8.22 -6.58 -3.51
N VAL A 24 -9.51 -6.45 -3.19
CA VAL A 24 -10.02 -6.60 -1.82
C VAL A 24 -10.03 -8.06 -1.36
N PHE A 25 -10.43 -8.99 -2.22
CA PHE A 25 -10.65 -10.39 -1.84
C PHE A 25 -9.47 -11.32 -2.10
N LEU A 26 -8.54 -10.98 -3.01
CA LEU A 26 -7.41 -11.84 -3.34
C LEU A 26 -6.27 -11.74 -2.32
N PRO A 27 -5.50 -12.83 -2.13
CA PRO A 27 -4.32 -12.84 -1.26
C PRO A 27 -3.26 -11.84 -1.74
N GLU A 28 -2.40 -11.39 -0.82
CA GLU A 28 -1.41 -10.34 -1.08
C GLU A 28 -0.49 -10.62 -2.26
N ARG A 29 -0.17 -11.90 -2.48
CA ARG A 29 0.66 -12.38 -3.60
C ARG A 29 0.07 -12.03 -4.98
N LEU A 30 -1.24 -11.81 -5.08
CA LEU A 30 -1.95 -11.50 -6.32
C LEU A 30 -2.34 -10.01 -6.43
N LYS A 31 -2.14 -9.20 -5.38
CA LYS A 31 -2.53 -7.77 -5.40
C LYS A 31 -1.82 -6.97 -6.49
N GLY A 32 -0.57 -7.31 -6.80
CA GLY A 32 0.18 -6.69 -7.90
C GLY A 32 -0.50 -6.90 -9.26
N PHE A 33 -1.05 -8.08 -9.51
CA PHE A 33 -1.81 -8.37 -10.73
C PHE A 33 -3.12 -7.56 -10.79
N CYS A 34 -3.83 -7.41 -9.67
CA CYS A 34 -5.03 -6.58 -9.59
C CYS A 34 -4.73 -5.11 -9.91
N ILE A 35 -3.61 -4.56 -9.41
CA ILE A 35 -3.18 -3.18 -9.71
C ILE A 35 -2.94 -3.02 -11.21
N LEU A 36 -2.26 -3.98 -11.85
CA LEU A 36 -2.03 -3.96 -13.29
C LEU A 36 -3.36 -4.00 -14.07
N LEU A 37 -4.30 -4.85 -13.65
CA LEU A 37 -5.61 -4.97 -14.27
C LEU A 37 -6.42 -3.67 -14.15
N MET A 38 -6.43 -3.05 -12.96
CA MET A 38 -7.06 -1.73 -12.74
C MET A 38 -6.44 -0.64 -13.61
N LEU A 39 -5.11 -0.63 -13.75
CA LEU A 39 -4.40 0.33 -14.59
C LEU A 39 -4.77 0.15 -16.08
N LEU A 40 -4.80 -1.08 -16.58
CA LEU A 40 -5.23 -1.38 -17.94
C LEU A 40 -6.71 -1.02 -18.18
N ALA A 41 -7.58 -1.29 -17.21
CA ALA A 41 -9.00 -0.94 -17.26
C ALA A 41 -9.25 0.58 -17.19
N SER A 42 -8.33 1.35 -16.59
CA SER A 42 -8.45 2.82 -16.54
C SER A 42 -8.26 3.49 -17.92
N VAL A 43 -7.49 2.88 -18.82
CA VAL A 43 -7.22 3.41 -20.16
C VAL A 43 -8.51 3.58 -20.99
N PRO A 44 -9.36 2.56 -21.19
CA PRO A 44 -10.62 2.73 -21.90
C PRO A 44 -11.56 3.73 -21.22
N VAL A 45 -11.55 3.85 -19.89
CA VAL A 45 -12.34 4.85 -19.16
C VAL A 45 -11.88 6.27 -19.50
N VAL A 46 -10.57 6.53 -19.51
CA VAL A 46 -10.02 7.84 -19.87
C VAL A 46 -10.34 8.17 -21.33
N ILE A 47 -10.14 7.22 -22.25
CA ILE A 47 -10.45 7.42 -23.67
C ILE A 47 -11.94 7.70 -23.86
N ALA A 48 -12.82 6.96 -23.18
CA ALA A 48 -14.27 7.17 -23.26
C ALA A 48 -14.66 8.58 -22.79
N ASN A 49 -14.06 9.09 -21.71
CA ASN A 49 -14.32 10.45 -21.25
C ASN A 49 -13.82 11.53 -22.23
N LEU A 50 -12.62 11.34 -22.81
CA LEU A 50 -12.10 12.25 -23.84
C LEU A 50 -12.95 12.24 -25.11
N MET A 51 -13.45 11.06 -25.51
CA MET A 51 -14.37 10.92 -26.63
C MET A 51 -15.73 11.53 -26.32
N ALA A 52 -16.27 11.34 -25.11
CA ALA A 52 -17.52 11.97 -24.68
C ALA A 52 -17.39 13.50 -24.67
N ALA A 53 -16.26 14.04 -24.22
CA ALA A 53 -15.97 15.47 -24.26
C ALA A 53 -16.00 16.02 -25.70
N LYS A 54 -15.43 15.28 -26.66
CA LYS A 54 -15.47 15.64 -28.09
C LYS A 54 -16.88 15.52 -28.66
N ASP A 55 -17.57 14.40 -28.40
CA ASP A 55 -18.90 14.09 -28.92
C ASP A 55 -19.96 15.10 -28.42
N LEU A 56 -19.80 15.62 -27.20
CA LEU A 56 -20.72 16.57 -26.57
C LEU A 56 -20.25 18.04 -26.67
N ASN A 57 -19.14 18.30 -27.36
CA ASN A 57 -18.53 19.63 -27.47
C ASN A 57 -18.28 20.33 -26.12
N LEU A 58 -17.72 19.59 -25.15
CA LEU A 58 -17.44 20.03 -23.78
C LEU A 58 -15.92 20.21 -23.54
N PRO A 59 -15.32 21.35 -23.91
CA PRO A 59 -13.87 21.57 -23.75
C PRO A 59 -13.42 21.50 -22.29
N LYS A 60 -14.27 21.96 -21.36
CA LYS A 60 -14.01 21.89 -19.91
C LYS A 60 -13.83 20.44 -19.43
N VAL A 61 -14.63 19.50 -19.95
CA VAL A 61 -14.54 18.07 -19.59
C VAL A 61 -13.20 17.49 -20.05
N ARG A 62 -12.74 17.85 -21.24
CA ARG A 62 -11.44 17.41 -21.76
C ARG A 62 -10.29 17.88 -20.85
N THR A 63 -10.27 19.16 -20.50
CA THR A 63 -9.22 19.72 -19.62
C THR A 63 -9.25 19.08 -18.23
N LEU A 64 -10.43 18.94 -17.63
CA LEU A 64 -10.57 18.29 -16.32
C LEU A 64 -10.15 16.82 -16.37
N THR A 65 -10.44 16.10 -17.45
CA THR A 65 -10.04 14.68 -17.60
C THR A 65 -8.52 14.55 -17.60
N ILE A 66 -7.83 15.39 -18.39
CA ILE A 66 -6.35 15.38 -18.44
C ILE A 66 -5.77 15.72 -17.07
N LEU A 67 -6.29 16.75 -16.42
CA LEU A 67 -5.79 17.20 -15.12
C LEU A 67 -6.04 16.16 -14.02
N ALA A 68 -7.20 15.51 -14.02
CA ALA A 68 -7.51 14.40 -13.10
C ALA A 68 -6.54 13.22 -13.30
N VAL A 69 -6.24 12.84 -14.55
CA VAL A 69 -5.26 11.78 -14.85
C VAL A 69 -3.87 12.15 -14.34
N VAL A 70 -3.41 13.38 -14.58
CA VAL A 70 -2.10 13.86 -14.08
C VAL A 70 -2.05 13.78 -12.55
N ILE A 71 -3.09 14.24 -11.86
CA ILE A 71 -3.17 14.18 -10.40
C ILE A 71 -3.16 12.72 -9.90
N VAL A 72 -3.87 11.81 -10.56
CA VAL A 72 -3.87 10.37 -10.21
C VAL A 72 -2.46 9.78 -10.37
N VAL A 73 -1.75 10.11 -11.44
CA VAL A 73 -0.37 9.64 -11.65
C VAL A 73 0.56 10.17 -10.55
N ILE A 74 0.45 11.45 -10.19
CA ILE A 74 1.23 12.04 -9.09
C ILE A 74 0.86 11.38 -7.75
N SER A 75 -0.43 11.21 -7.46
CA SER A 75 -0.92 10.53 -6.25
C SER A 75 -0.35 9.10 -6.16
N PHE A 76 -0.38 8.35 -7.27
CA PHE A 76 0.19 7.01 -7.35
C PHE A 76 1.71 7.00 -7.13
N PHE A 77 2.43 7.98 -7.66
CA PHE A 77 3.86 8.15 -7.40
C PHE A 77 4.14 8.37 -5.91
N PHE A 78 3.36 9.24 -5.24
CA PHE A 78 3.49 9.44 -3.79
C PHE A 78 3.16 8.18 -2.98
N ALA A 79 2.16 7.41 -3.41
CA ALA A 79 1.77 6.16 -2.77
C ALA A 79 2.85 5.07 -2.92
N THR A 80 3.56 5.03 -4.05
CA THR A 80 4.51 3.95 -4.39
C THR A 80 5.96 4.26 -4.02
N VAL A 81 6.48 5.44 -4.38
CA VAL A 81 7.91 5.76 -4.26
C VAL A 81 8.36 5.97 -2.82
N ARG A 82 7.46 6.43 -1.95
CA ARG A 82 7.80 6.75 -0.55
C ARG A 82 7.36 5.69 0.46
N GLY A 83 6.58 4.70 0.00
CA GLY A 83 6.19 3.55 0.80
C GLY A 83 7.31 2.56 1.09
N GLY A 84 8.50 2.71 0.49
CA GLY A 84 9.69 1.88 0.76
C GLY A 84 9.57 0.42 0.32
N ALA A 85 8.37 -0.07 -0.01
CA ALA A 85 8.18 -1.31 -0.72
C ALA A 85 8.57 -1.09 -2.18
N SER A 86 9.87 -1.09 -2.45
CA SER A 86 10.30 -1.41 -3.80
C SER A 86 9.69 -2.78 -4.13
N LEU A 87 9.02 -2.90 -5.27
CA LEU A 87 8.59 -4.20 -5.80
C LEU A 87 9.65 -5.32 -5.64
N PRO A 88 10.98 -5.04 -5.76
CA PRO A 88 12.01 -6.02 -5.44
C PRO A 88 12.19 -6.40 -3.96
N ASP A 89 11.92 -5.53 -2.96
CA ASP A 89 12.06 -5.90 -1.54
C ASP A 89 11.01 -6.94 -1.09
N VAL A 90 9.83 -6.92 -1.70
CA VAL A 90 8.80 -7.97 -1.51
C VAL A 90 9.24 -9.31 -2.12
N ILE A 91 10.09 -9.26 -3.14
CA ILE A 91 10.66 -10.46 -3.80
C ILE A 91 11.83 -11.01 -2.97
N SER A 92 12.68 -10.14 -2.40
CA SER A 92 13.84 -10.52 -1.59
C SER A 92 13.47 -11.10 -0.21
N LEU A 93 12.42 -10.59 0.45
CA LEU A 93 11.92 -11.16 1.72
C LEU A 93 11.41 -12.61 1.59
N LYS A 94 11.10 -13.04 0.36
CA LYS A 94 10.62 -14.39 0.08
C LYS A 94 11.74 -15.41 -0.11
N VAL A 95 12.96 -14.96 -0.43
CA VAL A 95 14.14 -15.84 -0.57
C VAL A 95 14.67 -16.25 0.81
N GLN A 96 14.49 -15.42 1.85
CA GLN A 96 14.89 -15.76 3.22
C GLN A 96 13.86 -16.59 4.00
N ALA A 97 12.58 -16.60 3.60
CA ALA A 97 11.54 -17.35 4.30
C ALA A 97 11.46 -18.84 3.91
N ASP A 98 12.16 -19.24 2.83
CA ASP A 98 12.24 -20.63 2.36
C ASP A 98 13.59 -21.29 2.73
N GLU A 99 14.44 -20.65 3.56
CA GLU A 99 15.50 -21.39 4.23
C GLU A 99 14.84 -22.29 5.30
N PRO A 100 14.86 -23.63 5.14
CA PRO A 100 14.39 -24.50 6.20
C PRO A 100 15.23 -24.20 7.43
N ALA A 101 14.55 -24.01 8.57
CA ALA A 101 15.17 -23.96 9.89
C ALA A 101 15.89 -25.30 10.17
N GLY A 102 17.06 -25.47 9.56
CA GLY A 102 17.93 -26.62 9.69
C GLY A 102 18.95 -26.34 10.79
N GLU A 103 18.83 -27.10 11.87
CA GLU A 103 19.87 -27.40 12.85
C GLU A 103 20.31 -26.17 13.69
N GLY A 104 19.66 -25.88 14.82
CA GLY A 104 19.79 -26.76 15.99
C GLY A 104 21.19 -26.65 16.62
N SER A 105 21.69 -25.44 16.89
CA SER A 105 22.78 -25.27 17.84
C SER A 105 22.25 -25.52 19.25
N VAL A 106 22.57 -26.70 19.77
CA VAL A 106 22.33 -27.16 21.12
C VAL A 106 22.91 -26.15 22.12
N GLN A 107 22.06 -25.30 22.67
CA GLN A 107 22.42 -24.41 23.77
C GLN A 107 22.35 -25.23 25.07
N GLY A 108 23.53 -25.64 25.54
CA GLY A 108 23.71 -26.43 26.75
C GLY A 108 23.08 -25.76 27.96
N GLY A 109 22.15 -26.48 28.60
CA GLY A 109 21.59 -26.11 29.88
C GLY A 109 22.64 -26.26 30.98
N SER A 110 23.04 -25.15 31.58
CA SER A 110 23.74 -25.15 32.86
C SER A 110 22.76 -25.40 34.00
N GLU A 111 23.07 -26.43 34.79
CA GLU A 111 22.34 -26.86 35.99
C GLU A 111 22.09 -25.73 37.01
N PRO A 112 20.93 -25.69 37.68
CA PRO A 112 20.78 -24.91 38.90
C PRO A 112 21.44 -25.66 40.06
N LYS A 113 22.64 -25.24 40.43
CA LYS A 113 23.36 -25.71 41.61
C LYS A 113 22.62 -25.22 42.87
N SER A 114 21.89 -26.13 43.50
CA SER A 114 21.40 -26.01 44.87
C SER A 114 22.61 -25.87 45.82
N ALA A 115 22.62 -24.81 46.64
CA ALA A 115 23.57 -24.66 47.74
C ALA A 115 22.83 -24.19 48.98
N ALA A 116 22.60 -25.14 49.88
CA ALA A 116 22.27 -24.92 51.28
C ALA A 116 23.56 -24.65 52.07
N GLU A 117 23.45 -23.71 53.02
CA GLU A 117 24.06 -23.69 54.36
C GLU A 117 25.43 -24.34 54.60
N ALA A 118 26.38 -23.55 55.11
CA ALA A 118 26.97 -23.76 56.45
C ALA A 118 27.98 -22.66 56.79
N ALA A 119 27.80 -22.07 57.97
CA ALA A 119 28.78 -21.27 58.69
C ALA A 119 29.88 -22.15 59.28
N GLY A 120 31.09 -21.61 59.42
CA GLY A 120 32.17 -22.23 60.18
C GLY A 120 33.43 -21.37 60.18
N GLU A 121 33.70 -20.73 61.31
CA GLU A 121 34.96 -20.06 61.64
C GLU A 121 36.16 -21.01 61.56
N SER A 122 37.30 -20.53 61.06
CA SER A 122 38.62 -20.97 61.56
C SER A 122 39.69 -19.96 61.22
N SER A 123 40.41 -19.58 62.26
CA SER A 123 41.63 -18.77 62.31
C SER A 123 42.81 -19.46 61.63
N GLY A 124 43.81 -18.68 61.20
CA GLY A 124 45.21 -19.13 61.20
C GLY A 124 46.01 -18.96 59.92
N GLU A 125 46.99 -18.05 60.01
CA GLU A 125 48.33 -18.09 59.39
C GLU A 125 48.58 -17.43 58.00
N PRO A 126 49.52 -16.45 57.92
CA PRO A 126 49.94 -15.86 56.66
C PRO A 126 51.04 -16.69 56.00
N ALA A 127 50.72 -17.30 54.86
CA ALA A 127 51.71 -17.95 53.99
C ALA A 127 52.35 -16.93 53.03
N GLU A 128 53.68 -17.01 52.91
CA GLU A 128 54.54 -16.21 52.05
C GLU A 128 54.19 -16.32 50.54
N PRO A 129 54.49 -15.29 49.74
CA PRO A 129 54.23 -15.29 48.30
C PRO A 129 55.24 -16.19 47.57
N SER A 130 54.84 -17.43 47.29
CA SER A 130 55.54 -18.28 46.33
C SER A 130 55.24 -17.79 44.91
N GLY A 131 56.30 -17.36 44.21
CA GLY A 131 56.24 -16.96 42.80
C GLY A 131 55.79 -18.13 41.93
N GLY A 132 54.53 -18.09 41.50
CA GLY A 132 54.01 -18.90 40.40
C GLY A 132 53.97 -18.06 39.14
N GLU A 133 54.69 -18.47 38.10
CA GLU A 133 54.48 -17.99 36.74
C GLU A 133 53.00 -18.16 36.37
N GLN A 134 52.31 -17.03 36.26
CA GLN A 134 50.92 -16.96 35.86
C GLN A 134 50.84 -17.38 34.37
N PRO A 135 50.21 -18.51 34.03
CA PRO A 135 50.06 -18.91 32.64
C PRO A 135 49.29 -17.81 31.91
N ALA A 136 49.81 -17.41 30.75
CA ALA A 136 49.25 -16.36 29.91
C ALA A 136 47.74 -16.57 29.75
N ALA A 137 46.96 -15.63 30.29
CA ALA A 137 45.51 -15.65 30.15
C ALA A 137 45.15 -15.65 28.66
N GLU A 138 44.43 -16.68 28.22
CA GLU A 138 43.85 -16.70 26.87
C GLU A 138 43.00 -15.44 26.67
N PRO A 139 43.15 -14.73 25.54
CA PRO A 139 42.36 -13.55 25.25
C PRO A 139 40.88 -13.93 25.20
N GLN A 140 40.10 -13.39 26.13
CA GLN A 140 38.65 -13.56 26.12
C GLN A 140 38.09 -13.04 24.77
N PRO A 141 37.14 -13.76 24.15
CA PRO A 141 36.51 -13.32 22.91
C PRO A 141 35.88 -11.96 23.14
N THR A 142 36.38 -10.94 22.45
CA THR A 142 35.82 -9.60 22.46
C THR A 142 34.38 -9.69 21.99
N GLU A 143 33.44 -9.42 22.90
CA GLU A 143 32.02 -9.38 22.61
C GLU A 143 31.78 -8.47 21.38
N PRO A 144 31.14 -8.99 20.31
CA PRO A 144 31.01 -8.24 19.07
C PRO A 144 30.23 -6.96 19.37
N ALA A 145 30.88 -5.83 19.09
CA ALA A 145 30.32 -4.50 19.28
C ALA A 145 28.89 -4.44 18.74
N GLN A 146 27.91 -4.35 19.64
CA GLN A 146 26.51 -4.20 19.29
C GLN A 146 26.36 -2.93 18.44
N LYS A 147 26.12 -3.15 17.14
CA LYS A 147 25.92 -2.09 16.15
C LYS A 147 24.68 -1.30 16.56
N PRO A 148 24.72 0.04 16.65
CA PRO A 148 23.59 0.82 17.12
C PRO A 148 22.42 0.77 16.12
N GLU A 149 21.48 -0.15 16.33
CA GLU A 149 20.27 -0.36 15.51
C GLU A 149 19.15 0.67 15.79
N GLY A 150 19.32 1.60 16.72
CA GLY A 150 18.20 2.38 17.28
C GLY A 150 17.73 3.62 16.50
N ALA A 151 18.55 4.24 15.64
CA ALA A 151 18.25 5.59 15.14
C ALA A 151 17.57 5.64 13.75
N ALA A 152 17.62 4.57 12.96
CA ALA A 152 17.10 4.58 11.58
C ALA A 152 15.60 4.25 11.46
N SER A 153 14.97 3.63 12.47
CA SER A 153 13.59 3.12 12.35
C SER A 153 12.48 4.16 12.57
N GLY A 154 12.77 5.26 13.27
CA GLY A 154 11.77 6.30 13.58
C GLY A 154 11.43 7.22 12.39
N MET A 155 12.39 7.43 11.48
CA MET A 155 12.24 8.36 10.35
C MET A 155 11.41 7.77 9.20
N THR A 156 11.37 6.44 9.09
CA THR A 156 10.64 5.72 8.02
C THR A 156 9.13 5.71 8.26
N ARG A 157 8.65 5.55 9.51
CA ARG A 157 7.20 5.47 9.77
C ARG A 157 6.47 6.80 9.55
N ARG A 158 7.05 7.92 9.98
CA ARG A 158 6.45 9.25 9.82
C ARG A 158 6.38 9.67 8.35
N SER A 159 7.40 9.35 7.56
CA SER A 159 7.43 9.71 6.14
C SER A 159 6.36 8.94 5.33
N VAL A 160 6.14 7.67 5.65
CA VAL A 160 5.09 6.83 5.02
C VAL A 160 3.68 7.37 5.31
N ILE A 161 3.40 7.78 6.55
CA ILE A 161 2.10 8.35 6.92
C ILE A 161 1.85 9.66 6.16
N ILE A 162 2.85 10.54 6.10
CA ILE A 162 2.72 11.82 5.38
C ILE A 162 2.50 11.58 3.88
N SER A 163 3.25 10.65 3.25
CA SER A 163 3.06 10.36 1.82
C SER A 163 1.71 9.73 1.53
N ALA A 164 1.22 8.84 2.40
CA ALA A 164 -0.11 8.24 2.27
C ALA A 164 -1.22 9.31 2.38
N LEU A 165 -1.07 10.25 3.34
CA LEU A 165 -2.02 11.35 3.51
C LEU A 165 -2.03 12.30 2.29
N VAL A 166 -0.85 12.65 1.76
CA VAL A 166 -0.73 13.47 0.55
C VAL A 166 -1.35 12.76 -0.65
N ALA A 167 -1.05 11.48 -0.85
CA ALA A 167 -1.63 10.69 -1.93
C ALA A 167 -3.17 10.63 -1.83
N TRP A 168 -3.70 10.44 -0.62
CA TRP A 168 -5.15 10.45 -0.37
C TRP A 168 -5.80 11.79 -0.67
N ILE A 169 -5.22 12.91 -0.23
CA ILE A 169 -5.72 14.27 -0.54
C ILE A 169 -5.74 14.51 -2.07
N LEU A 170 -4.66 14.15 -2.76
CA LEU A 170 -4.61 14.24 -4.22
C LEU A 170 -5.69 13.35 -4.87
N GLY A 171 -5.94 12.16 -4.31
CA GLY A 171 -7.03 11.27 -4.71
C GLY A 171 -8.41 11.93 -4.58
N MET A 172 -8.69 12.62 -3.47
CA MET A 172 -9.94 13.37 -3.28
C MET A 172 -10.09 14.52 -4.29
N ILE A 173 -9.00 15.24 -4.58
CA ILE A 173 -9.01 16.31 -5.59
C ILE A 173 -9.32 15.74 -6.97
N ALA A 174 -8.67 14.65 -7.38
CA ALA A 174 -8.97 13.96 -8.63
C ALA A 174 -10.43 13.47 -8.68
N ALA A 175 -10.94 12.86 -7.61
CA ALA A 175 -12.32 12.41 -7.52
C ALA A 175 -13.33 13.56 -7.64
N SER A 176 -13.03 14.73 -7.07
CA SER A 176 -13.86 15.93 -7.22
C SER A 176 -13.96 16.40 -8.68
N MET A 177 -12.88 16.27 -9.44
CA MET A 177 -12.85 16.61 -10.87
C MET A 177 -13.63 15.60 -11.70
N TRP A 178 -13.52 14.31 -11.37
CA TRP A 178 -14.37 13.27 -11.96
C TRP A 178 -15.85 13.54 -11.72
N PHE A 179 -16.24 13.98 -10.52
CA PHE A 179 -17.62 14.37 -10.25
C PHE A 179 -18.09 15.53 -11.15
N GLU A 180 -17.29 16.59 -11.29
CA GLU A 180 -17.65 17.71 -12.18
C GLU A 180 -17.71 17.30 -13.66
N ILE A 181 -16.84 16.38 -14.11
CA ILE A 181 -16.92 15.76 -15.44
C ILE A 181 -18.27 15.07 -15.64
N TYR A 182 -18.67 14.18 -14.73
CA TYR A 182 -19.91 13.42 -14.88
C TYR A 182 -21.16 14.27 -14.69
N LYS A 183 -21.09 15.32 -13.87
CA LYS A 183 -22.15 16.32 -13.77
C LYS A 183 -22.36 17.05 -15.09
N ALA A 184 -21.29 17.43 -15.78
CA ALA A 184 -21.38 18.07 -17.10
C ALA A 184 -21.92 17.11 -18.17
N ILE A 185 -21.48 15.84 -18.18
CA ILE A 185 -22.00 14.82 -19.09
C ILE A 185 -23.49 14.54 -18.81
N ALA A 186 -23.89 14.44 -17.54
CA ALA A 186 -25.29 14.25 -17.14
C ALA A 186 -26.18 15.39 -17.65
N ALA A 187 -25.70 16.63 -17.58
CA ALA A 187 -26.43 17.80 -18.04
C ALA A 187 -26.70 17.76 -19.56
N GLN A 188 -25.74 17.28 -20.36
CA GLN A 188 -25.89 17.18 -21.82
C GLN A 188 -26.66 15.93 -22.27
N THR A 189 -26.51 14.81 -21.56
CA THR A 189 -27.11 13.53 -21.94
C THR A 189 -28.51 13.31 -21.35
N GLY A 190 -28.88 14.05 -20.31
CA GLY A 190 -30.10 13.82 -19.53
C GLY A 190 -30.04 12.58 -18.62
N ILE A 191 -28.95 11.82 -18.64
CA ILE A 191 -28.79 10.58 -17.87
C ILE A 191 -28.28 10.92 -16.46
N ARG A 192 -29.21 10.99 -15.51
CA ARG A 192 -28.92 11.34 -14.09
C ARG A 192 -27.89 10.43 -13.42
N GLN A 193 -27.76 9.19 -13.88
CA GLN A 193 -26.84 8.18 -13.32
C GLN A 193 -25.37 8.60 -13.41
N PHE A 194 -24.96 9.41 -14.40
CA PHE A 194 -23.61 9.97 -14.42
C PHE A 194 -23.34 10.82 -13.19
N ARG A 195 -24.26 11.74 -12.85
CA ARG A 195 -24.12 12.62 -11.69
C ARG A 195 -24.12 11.83 -10.38
N SER A 196 -25.05 10.90 -10.21
CA SER A 196 -25.14 10.08 -8.99
C SER A 196 -23.94 9.17 -8.82
N GLY A 197 -23.50 8.49 -9.89
CA GLY A 197 -22.32 7.63 -9.87
C GLY A 197 -21.04 8.42 -9.55
N GLY A 198 -20.84 9.57 -10.20
CA GLY A 198 -19.72 10.46 -9.91
C GLY A 198 -19.71 10.97 -8.47
N LEU A 199 -20.89 11.28 -7.91
CA LEU A 199 -21.02 11.71 -6.51
C LEU A 199 -20.67 10.58 -5.54
N LEU A 200 -21.09 9.35 -5.82
CA LEU A 200 -20.77 8.17 -5.01
C LEU A 200 -19.26 7.89 -4.99
N VAL A 201 -18.58 7.98 -6.14
CA VAL A 201 -17.13 7.83 -6.23
C VAL A 201 -16.43 8.93 -5.44
N PHE A 202 -16.89 10.18 -5.54
CA PHE A 202 -16.33 11.27 -4.76
C PHE A 202 -16.51 11.05 -3.25
N LEU A 203 -17.73 10.75 -2.81
CA LEU A 203 -18.01 10.52 -1.39
C LEU A 203 -17.27 9.29 -0.85
N GLY A 204 -17.18 8.22 -1.66
CA GLY A 204 -16.38 7.04 -1.34
C GLY A 204 -14.89 7.35 -1.20
N SER A 205 -14.32 8.23 -2.03
CA SER A 205 -12.93 8.65 -1.93
C SER A 205 -12.63 9.43 -0.64
N VAL A 206 -13.57 10.25 -0.17
CA VAL A 206 -13.48 10.96 1.11
C VAL A 206 -13.59 9.98 2.27
N LEU A 207 -14.44 8.96 2.15
CA LEU A 207 -14.65 7.95 3.19
C LEU A 207 -13.66 6.77 3.11
N LEU A 208 -12.66 6.83 2.23
CA LEU A 208 -11.76 5.70 1.94
C LEU A 208 -10.86 5.30 3.12
N ILE A 209 -10.71 6.18 4.12
CA ILE A 209 -10.07 5.86 5.41
C ILE A 209 -10.86 4.75 6.14
N ALA A 210 -12.18 4.68 5.92
CA ALA A 210 -13.02 3.60 6.40
C ALA A 210 -13.26 2.58 5.27
N ILE A 211 -13.39 1.30 5.63
CA ILE A 211 -13.73 0.21 4.68
C ILE A 211 -15.01 0.54 3.88
N ALA A 212 -15.95 1.29 4.47
CA ALA A 212 -17.16 1.75 3.82
C ALA A 212 -16.90 2.57 2.53
N GLY A 213 -15.80 3.32 2.46
CA GLY A 213 -15.48 4.13 1.28
C GLY A 213 -15.28 3.29 0.01
N VAL A 214 -14.68 2.10 0.13
CA VAL A 214 -14.48 1.18 -0.99
C VAL A 214 -15.82 0.73 -1.58
N VAL A 215 -16.78 0.37 -0.72
CA VAL A 215 -18.12 -0.06 -1.14
C VAL A 215 -18.86 1.06 -1.89
N LEU A 216 -18.73 2.31 -1.40
CA LEU A 216 -19.33 3.47 -2.07
C LEU A 216 -18.69 3.75 -3.44
N CYS A 217 -17.37 3.66 -3.53
CA CYS A 217 -16.66 3.78 -4.81
C CYS A 217 -17.13 2.71 -5.80
N GLU A 218 -17.22 1.45 -5.36
CA GLU A 218 -17.67 0.34 -6.20
C GLU A 218 -19.09 0.54 -6.72
N ALA A 219 -20.03 0.89 -5.84
CA ALA A 219 -21.40 1.20 -6.27
C ALA A 219 -21.42 2.37 -7.27
N GLY A 220 -20.55 3.37 -7.10
CA GLY A 220 -20.36 4.47 -8.03
C GLY A 220 -19.83 4.02 -9.40
N TYR A 221 -18.81 3.17 -9.44
CA TYR A 221 -18.26 2.62 -10.69
C TYR A 221 -19.27 1.78 -11.46
N ILE A 222 -20.03 0.93 -10.76
CA ILE A 222 -21.11 0.15 -11.38
C ILE A 222 -22.19 1.08 -11.97
N MET A 223 -22.60 2.12 -11.23
CA MET A 223 -23.55 3.11 -11.76
C MET A 223 -23.02 3.84 -13.01
N LEU A 224 -21.74 4.20 -13.02
CA LEU A 224 -21.10 4.84 -14.18
C LEU A 224 -21.03 3.88 -15.37
N ALA A 225 -20.70 2.60 -15.15
CA ALA A 225 -20.72 1.59 -16.19
C ALA A 225 -22.10 1.50 -16.86
N LEU A 226 -23.16 1.36 -16.05
CA LEU A 226 -24.54 1.29 -16.52
C LEU A 226 -24.98 2.57 -17.22
N ALA A 227 -24.56 3.75 -16.75
CA ALA A 227 -24.84 5.03 -17.38
C ALA A 227 -24.24 5.11 -18.79
N PHE A 228 -22.98 4.68 -18.96
CA PHE A 228 -22.33 4.61 -20.27
C PHE A 228 -23.04 3.65 -21.21
N LEU A 229 -23.38 2.43 -20.75
CA LEU A 229 -24.10 1.47 -21.57
C LEU A 229 -25.49 1.98 -21.99
N LYS A 230 -26.23 2.60 -21.07
CA LYS A 230 -27.53 3.21 -21.33
C LYS A 230 -27.45 4.36 -22.33
N ALA A 231 -26.36 5.13 -22.34
CA ALA A 231 -26.19 6.25 -23.25
C ALA A 231 -25.94 5.84 -24.72
N GLY A 232 -25.62 4.57 -24.96
CA GLY A 232 -25.44 4.00 -26.30
C GLY A 232 -26.55 3.03 -26.71
N ALA A 233 -27.60 2.89 -25.90
CA ALA A 233 -28.83 2.18 -26.23
C ALA A 233 -29.81 3.15 -26.89
#